data_AF-A0A9W6U1F6-F1
#
_entry.id   AF-A0A9W6U1F6-F1
#
_cell.length_a   1.000
_cell.length_b   1.000
_cell.length_c   1.000
_cell.angle_alpha   90.00
_cell.angle_beta   90.00
_cell.angle_gamma   90.00
#
_symmetry.space_group_name_H-M   'P 1'
#
loop_
_entity.id
_entity.type
_entity.pdbx_description
1 polymer ?
#
loop_
_entity_poly.entity_id
_entity_poly.type
_entity_poly.pdbx_seq_one_letter_code
_entity_poly.pdbx_strand_id
1 'polypeptide(L)'
;MPPSRAKLIHHRWDMHALQALGKRDPDELMRVFTEIKDLPSTAIDTKVKTFGFGAPMQFNTFGKLTSLDTLLLLALRHHDPRSAIALVKLGASRHLSNSANVFPLQAIFDAMAFFRLHPEGTQEKIGDEEDELLKQRSAYEALFSIVEEELAAFYHDKKSKAEQELRELYQRFAPDRVPKIPSQLEAYAYREDVLLDSVKKKYIASLLTM
;
A
#
# COMPACT_ATOMS: atom_id res chain seq x y z
N MET A 1 -33.62 -11.32 17.18
CA MET A 1 -32.47 -12.22 17.42
C MET A 1 -31.35 -11.79 16.51
N PRO A 2 -30.10 -11.61 17.00
CA PRO A 2 -28.97 -11.42 16.10
C PRO A 2 -28.83 -12.67 15.20
N PRO A 3 -28.46 -12.51 13.93
CA PRO A 3 -28.26 -13.67 13.06
C PRO A 3 -27.21 -14.60 13.66
N SER A 4 -27.49 -15.90 13.65
CA SER A 4 -26.55 -16.95 14.02
C SER A 4 -25.25 -16.78 13.22
N ARG A 5 -24.13 -16.49 13.90
CA ARG A 5 -22.82 -16.38 13.25
C ARG A 5 -22.46 -17.69 12.55
N ALA A 6 -21.85 -17.57 11.36
CA ALA A 6 -21.41 -18.74 10.61
C ALA A 6 -20.33 -19.52 11.40
N LYS A 7 -20.39 -20.85 11.30
CA LYS A 7 -19.39 -21.75 11.89
C LYS A 7 -18.12 -21.71 11.04
N LEU A 8 -16.98 -21.46 11.67
CA LEU A 8 -15.67 -21.48 11.00
C LEU A 8 -15.29 -22.92 10.64
N ILE A 9 -14.84 -23.12 9.40
CA ILE A 9 -14.35 -24.39 8.87
C ILE A 9 -12.82 -24.34 8.88
N HIS A 10 -12.20 -25.11 9.79
CA HIS A 10 -10.76 -25.08 10.05
C HIS A 10 -9.87 -25.18 8.79
N HIS A 11 -10.14 -26.16 7.93
CA HIS A 11 -9.34 -26.40 6.71
C HIS A 11 -9.67 -25.46 5.54
N ARG A 12 -10.56 -24.48 5.74
CA ARG A 12 -10.96 -23.44 4.76
C ARG A 12 -10.86 -22.04 5.35
N TRP A 13 -9.94 -21.84 6.28
CA TRP A 13 -9.73 -20.56 6.94
C TRP A 13 -9.45 -19.43 5.94
N ASP A 14 -8.76 -19.74 4.84
CA ASP A 14 -8.41 -18.84 3.75
C ASP A 14 -9.66 -18.29 3.07
N MET A 15 -10.63 -19.15 2.77
CA MET A 15 -11.93 -18.76 2.22
C MET A 15 -12.72 -17.89 3.20
N HIS A 16 -12.69 -18.20 4.50
CA HIS A 16 -13.35 -17.37 5.52
C HIS A 16 -12.71 -15.98 5.61
N ALA A 17 -11.38 -15.89 5.62
CA ALA A 17 -10.64 -14.63 5.65
C ALA A 17 -10.94 -13.78 4.40
N LEU A 18 -10.92 -14.41 3.22
CA LEU A 18 -11.25 -13.76 1.95
C LEU A 18 -12.70 -13.28 1.90
N GLN A 19 -13.64 -14.07 2.42
CA GLN A 19 -15.05 -13.69 2.50
C GLN A 19 -15.26 -12.53 3.47
N ALA A 20 -14.59 -12.52 4.62
CA ALA A 20 -14.62 -11.42 5.59
C ALA A 20 -14.08 -10.14 4.95
N LEU A 21 -12.93 -10.23 4.27
CA LEU A 21 -12.35 -9.11 3.53
C LEU A 21 -13.30 -8.60 2.43
N GLY A 22 -13.94 -9.50 1.68
CA GLY A 22 -14.88 -9.12 0.62
C GLY A 22 -16.14 -8.44 1.13
N LYS A 23 -16.46 -8.62 2.42
CA LYS A 23 -17.56 -7.94 3.11
C LYS A 23 -17.12 -6.70 3.88
N ARG A 24 -15.83 -6.36 3.86
CA ARG A 24 -15.23 -5.31 4.70
C ARG A 24 -15.53 -5.51 6.18
N ASP A 25 -15.43 -6.76 6.65
CA ASP A 25 -15.74 -7.19 8.01
C ASP A 25 -14.44 -7.46 8.81
N PRO A 26 -13.87 -6.42 9.45
CA PRO A 26 -12.63 -6.58 10.22
C PRO A 26 -12.81 -7.48 11.45
N ASP A 27 -14.02 -7.56 12.02
CA ASP A 27 -14.29 -8.36 13.21
C ASP A 27 -14.27 -9.86 12.87
N GLU A 28 -14.90 -10.25 11.76
CA GLU A 28 -14.83 -11.64 11.29
C GLU A 28 -13.41 -11.99 10.82
N LEU A 29 -12.66 -11.05 10.26
CA LEU A 29 -11.25 -11.26 9.91
C LEU A 29 -10.40 -11.54 11.16
N MET A 30 -10.54 -10.74 12.21
CA MET A 30 -9.91 -10.97 13.52
C MET A 30 -10.29 -12.36 14.07
N ARG A 31 -11.56 -12.72 13.97
CA ARG A 31 -12.10 -13.98 14.45
C ARG A 31 -11.46 -15.19 13.75
N VAL A 32 -11.30 -15.15 12.43
CA VAL A 32 -10.67 -16.25 11.66
C VAL A 32 -9.27 -16.57 12.18
N PHE A 33 -8.45 -15.55 12.44
CA PHE A 33 -7.06 -15.74 12.85
C PHE A 33 -6.88 -15.94 14.36
N THR A 34 -7.92 -15.75 15.18
CA THR A 34 -7.84 -15.91 16.65
C THR A 34 -8.57 -17.14 17.17
N GLU A 35 -9.70 -17.53 16.56
CA GLU A 35 -10.48 -18.70 17.01
C GLU A 35 -9.95 -20.03 16.44
N ILE A 36 -9.26 -20.00 15.30
CA ILE A 36 -8.70 -21.20 14.66
C ILE A 36 -7.29 -21.46 15.23
N LYS A 37 -7.21 -22.35 16.22
CA LYS A 37 -6.00 -22.55 17.05
C LYS A 37 -4.79 -23.15 16.33
N ASP A 38 -4.99 -23.95 15.29
CA ASP A 38 -3.90 -24.66 14.62
C ASP A 38 -3.46 -23.98 13.31
N LEU A 39 -3.73 -22.68 13.16
CA LEU A 39 -3.19 -21.92 12.04
C LEU A 39 -1.68 -21.72 12.20
N PRO A 40 -0.90 -21.96 11.13
CA PRO A 40 0.51 -21.60 11.16
C PRO A 40 0.63 -20.08 11.32
N SER A 41 1.68 -19.62 12.00
CA SER A 41 1.95 -18.18 12.17
C SER A 41 2.10 -17.44 10.82
N THR A 42 2.48 -18.16 9.77
CA THR A 42 2.58 -17.64 8.40
C THR A 42 1.24 -17.56 7.66
N ALA A 43 0.13 -18.05 8.24
CA ALA A 43 -1.17 -18.09 7.58
C ALA A 43 -1.63 -16.70 7.13
N ILE A 44 -1.47 -15.69 7.98
CA ILE A 44 -1.90 -14.32 7.70
C ILE A 44 -1.21 -13.69 6.48
N ASP A 45 0.00 -14.16 6.18
CA ASP A 45 0.85 -13.72 5.07
C ASP A 45 0.69 -14.57 3.81
N THR A 46 -0.30 -15.46 3.80
CA THR A 46 -0.59 -16.31 2.64
C THR A 46 -0.93 -15.44 1.43
N LYS A 47 -0.20 -15.70 0.34
CA LYS A 47 -0.39 -15.00 -0.93
C LYS A 47 -1.51 -15.66 -1.72
N VAL A 48 -2.42 -14.85 -2.26
CA VAL A 48 -3.52 -15.32 -3.09
C VAL A 48 -2.97 -15.86 -4.42
N LYS A 49 -3.31 -17.12 -4.70
CA LYS A 49 -2.99 -17.77 -5.98
C LYS A 49 -4.19 -17.65 -6.90
N THR A 50 -3.98 -17.04 -8.07
CA THR A 50 -4.95 -17.06 -9.17
C THR A 50 -4.89 -18.43 -9.86
N PHE A 51 -5.93 -19.27 -9.73
CA PHE A 51 -6.01 -20.53 -10.47
C PHE A 51 -6.50 -20.28 -11.91
N GLY A 52 -5.72 -20.72 -12.89
CA GLY A 52 -5.89 -20.38 -14.32
C GLY A 52 -7.05 -21.05 -15.06
N PHE A 53 -7.82 -21.96 -14.44
CA PHE A 53 -8.97 -22.61 -15.08
C PHE A 53 -10.05 -22.93 -14.05
N GLY A 54 -11.24 -22.35 -14.25
CA GLY A 54 -12.41 -22.50 -13.39
C GLY A 54 -12.78 -21.17 -12.74
N ALA A 55 -14.03 -20.74 -12.92
CA ALA A 55 -14.56 -19.49 -12.38
C ALA A 55 -14.10 -19.30 -10.92
N PRO A 56 -13.54 -18.14 -10.54
CA PRO A 56 -13.07 -17.95 -9.18
C PRO A 56 -14.28 -18.02 -8.28
N MET A 57 -14.46 -19.13 -7.55
CA MET A 57 -15.46 -19.14 -6.49
C MET A 57 -15.04 -18.05 -5.50
N GLN A 58 -15.80 -16.94 -5.51
CA GLN A 58 -15.81 -15.84 -4.53
C GLN A 58 -14.83 -14.66 -4.69
N PHE A 59 -14.07 -14.51 -5.77
CA PHE A 59 -13.25 -13.29 -6.01
C PHE A 59 -13.91 -12.22 -6.89
N ASN A 60 -15.18 -12.38 -7.29
CA ASN A 60 -15.86 -11.37 -8.12
C ASN A 60 -15.94 -9.99 -7.47
N THR A 61 -15.76 -9.89 -6.15
CA THR A 61 -15.70 -8.64 -5.39
C THR A 61 -14.39 -7.88 -5.57
N PHE A 62 -13.30 -8.55 -5.95
CA PHE A 62 -11.93 -8.01 -5.88
C PHE A 62 -11.35 -7.56 -7.24
N GLY A 63 -12.16 -7.46 -8.29
CA GLY A 63 -11.71 -6.90 -9.58
C GLY A 63 -10.43 -7.57 -10.12
N LYS A 64 -9.50 -6.75 -10.64
CA LYS A 64 -8.23 -7.21 -11.23
C LYS A 64 -7.21 -7.53 -10.13
N LEU A 65 -7.18 -8.78 -9.68
CA LEU A 65 -6.16 -9.29 -8.77
C LEU A 65 -4.78 -9.27 -9.44
N THR A 66 -3.79 -8.70 -8.77
CA THR A 66 -2.38 -9.00 -9.06
C THR A 66 -2.01 -10.34 -8.43
N SER A 67 -1.33 -11.20 -9.18
CA SER A 67 -0.94 -12.50 -8.64
C SER A 67 -0.03 -12.31 -7.42
N LEU A 68 -0.24 -13.14 -6.39
CA LEU A 68 0.55 -13.16 -5.17
C LEU A 68 0.32 -11.99 -4.19
N ASP A 69 -0.83 -11.31 -4.23
CA ASP A 69 -1.20 -10.35 -3.18
C ASP A 69 -1.43 -11.05 -1.83
N THR A 70 -0.97 -10.45 -0.74
CA THR A 70 -1.36 -10.84 0.63
C THR A 70 -2.74 -10.27 0.97
N LEU A 71 -3.39 -10.78 2.02
CA LEU A 71 -4.66 -10.20 2.51
C LEU A 71 -4.52 -8.71 2.84
N LEU A 72 -3.36 -8.30 3.36
CA LEU A 72 -3.10 -6.90 3.68
C LEU A 72 -2.99 -6.04 2.41
N LEU A 73 -2.30 -6.50 1.37
CA LEU A 73 -2.29 -5.82 0.07
C LEU A 73 -3.70 -5.70 -0.52
N LEU A 74 -4.49 -6.77 -0.44
CA LEU A 74 -5.87 -6.74 -0.93
C LEU A 74 -6.73 -5.72 -0.18
N ALA A 75 -6.64 -5.67 1.16
CA ALA A 75 -7.36 -4.66 1.95
C ALA A 75 -7.03 -3.23 1.48
N LEU A 76 -5.74 -2.95 1.28
CA LEU A 76 -5.25 -1.63 0.86
C LEU A 76 -5.68 -1.27 -0.56
N ARG A 77 -5.61 -2.21 -1.51
CA ARG A 77 -6.03 -2.00 -2.91
C ARG A 77 -7.53 -1.73 -3.05
N HIS A 78 -8.34 -2.23 -2.12
CA HIS A 78 -9.79 -2.08 -2.13
C HIS A 78 -10.30 -0.97 -1.20
N HIS A 79 -9.39 -0.08 -0.78
CA HIS A 79 -9.67 1.06 0.08
C HIS A 79 -10.39 0.68 1.38
N ASP A 80 -9.98 -0.44 1.98
CA ASP A 80 -10.51 -0.93 3.26
C ASP A 80 -9.45 -0.81 4.38
N PRO A 81 -9.23 0.41 4.91
CA PRO A 81 -8.26 0.63 5.99
C PRO A 81 -8.66 -0.07 7.29
N ARG A 82 -9.95 -0.38 7.52
CA ARG A 82 -10.38 -1.05 8.76
C ARG A 82 -9.93 -2.51 8.79
N SER A 83 -10.09 -3.24 7.69
CA SER A 83 -9.54 -4.58 7.56
C SER A 83 -8.01 -4.57 7.52
N ALA A 84 -7.39 -3.56 6.90
CA ALA A 84 -5.93 -3.40 6.93
C ALA A 84 -5.40 -3.23 8.38
N ILE A 85 -6.06 -2.40 9.20
CA ILE A 85 -5.74 -2.24 10.63
C ILE A 85 -5.85 -3.58 11.37
N ALA A 86 -6.92 -4.34 11.14
CA ALA A 86 -7.10 -5.65 11.77
C ALA A 86 -5.94 -6.60 11.41
N LEU A 87 -5.57 -6.68 10.12
CA LEU A 87 -4.45 -7.51 9.66
C LEU A 87 -3.11 -7.08 10.26
N VAL A 88 -2.85 -5.77 10.32
CA VAL A 88 -1.65 -5.22 10.96
C VAL A 88 -1.58 -5.60 12.44
N LYS A 89 -2.69 -5.51 13.17
CA LYS A 89 -2.78 -5.91 14.59
C LYS A 89 -2.58 -7.41 14.81
N LEU A 90 -2.98 -8.23 13.84
CA LEU A 90 -2.74 -9.67 13.84
C LEU A 90 -1.31 -10.05 13.43
N GLY A 91 -0.46 -9.07 13.06
CA GLY A 91 0.93 -9.30 12.70
C GLY A 91 1.17 -9.59 11.21
N ALA A 92 0.24 -9.22 10.32
CA ALA A 92 0.47 -9.30 8.88
C ALA A 92 1.75 -8.53 8.48
N SER A 93 2.62 -9.17 7.70
CA SER A 93 3.86 -8.57 7.26
C SER A 93 3.60 -7.42 6.30
N ARG A 94 4.26 -6.29 6.58
CA ARG A 94 4.19 -5.09 5.75
C ARG A 94 5.23 -5.06 4.64
N HIS A 95 6.12 -6.06 4.57
CA HIS A 95 7.28 -6.10 3.67
C HIS A 95 7.20 -7.21 2.61
N LEU A 96 6.19 -8.08 2.65
CA LEU A 96 6.03 -9.13 1.64
C LEU A 96 5.51 -8.54 0.33
N SER A 97 6.34 -8.62 -0.70
CA SER A 97 5.98 -8.13 -2.03
C SER A 97 5.16 -9.13 -2.84
N ASN A 98 4.27 -8.61 -3.69
CA ASN A 98 3.57 -9.38 -4.71
C ASN A 98 4.45 -9.56 -5.97
N SER A 99 3.88 -10.12 -7.04
CA SER A 99 4.57 -10.32 -8.32
C SER A 99 5.01 -9.03 -9.03
N ALA A 100 4.37 -7.90 -8.71
CA ALA A 100 4.71 -6.57 -9.23
C ALA A 100 5.71 -5.82 -8.34
N ASN A 101 6.31 -6.49 -7.36
CA ASN A 101 7.22 -5.92 -6.37
C ASN A 101 6.59 -4.83 -5.46
N VAL A 102 5.25 -4.82 -5.35
CA VAL A 102 4.52 -3.95 -4.43
C VAL A 102 4.36 -4.68 -3.09
N PHE A 103 4.70 -4.00 -1.99
CA PHE A 103 4.52 -4.49 -0.62
C PHE A 103 3.64 -3.54 0.20
N PRO A 104 2.98 -4.00 1.27
CA PRO A 104 2.01 -3.18 2.00
C PRO A 104 2.53 -1.84 2.51
N LEU A 105 3.75 -1.77 3.04
CA LEU A 105 4.29 -0.51 3.57
C LEU A 105 4.39 0.57 2.48
N GLN A 106 4.73 0.19 1.24
CA GLN A 106 4.69 1.10 0.08
C GLN A 106 3.26 1.59 -0.17
N ALA A 107 2.28 0.69 -0.21
CA ALA A 107 0.88 1.07 -0.47
C ALA A 107 0.29 1.96 0.64
N ILE A 108 0.67 1.74 1.91
CA ILE A 108 0.30 2.60 3.03
C ILE A 108 0.98 3.98 2.89
N PHE A 109 2.27 4.01 2.53
CA PHE A 109 2.98 5.25 2.28
C PHE A 109 2.36 6.05 1.14
N ASP A 110 1.99 5.41 0.03
CA ASP A 110 1.37 6.07 -1.12
C ASP A 110 0.02 6.71 -0.74
N ALA A 111 -0.79 6.00 0.06
CA ALA A 111 -2.02 6.56 0.61
C ALA A 111 -1.73 7.76 1.53
N MET A 112 -0.74 7.66 2.43
CA MET A 112 -0.34 8.77 3.29
C MET A 112 0.11 9.98 2.48
N ALA A 113 0.99 9.77 1.49
CA ALA A 113 1.46 10.80 0.58
C ALA A 113 0.29 11.52 -0.10
N PHE A 114 -0.69 10.78 -0.62
CA PHE A 114 -1.91 11.33 -1.19
C PHE A 114 -2.64 12.25 -0.19
N PHE A 115 -2.92 11.79 1.04
CA PHE A 115 -3.62 12.62 2.03
C PHE A 115 -2.85 13.87 2.47
N ARG A 116 -1.50 13.82 2.46
CA ARG A 116 -0.64 14.96 2.77
C ARG A 116 -0.58 15.98 1.62
N LEU A 117 -0.69 15.51 0.38
CA LEU A 117 -0.75 16.36 -0.82
C LEU A 117 -2.14 16.96 -1.07
N HIS A 118 -3.19 16.30 -0.58
CA HIS A 118 -4.57 16.75 -0.70
C HIS A 118 -5.18 17.00 0.70
N PRO A 119 -4.83 18.10 1.39
CA PRO A 119 -5.43 18.43 2.69
C PRO A 119 -6.93 18.73 2.57
N GLU A 120 -7.64 18.65 3.70
CA GLU A 120 -9.08 18.94 3.76
C GLU A 120 -9.40 20.32 3.17
N GLY A 121 -10.44 20.41 2.33
CA GLY A 121 -10.86 21.66 1.68
C GLY A 121 -10.23 21.94 0.31
N THR A 122 -9.34 21.07 -0.19
CA THR A 122 -8.83 21.16 -1.57
C THR A 122 -9.95 20.85 -2.57
N GLN A 123 -10.42 21.84 -3.33
CA GLN A 123 -11.48 21.71 -4.34
C GLN A 123 -10.97 21.24 -5.71
N GLU A 124 -10.07 20.25 -5.74
CA GLU A 124 -9.62 19.67 -7.01
C GLU A 124 -10.64 18.62 -7.50
N LYS A 125 -10.82 18.53 -8.82
CA LYS A 125 -11.54 17.41 -9.44
C LYS A 125 -10.68 16.16 -9.32
N ILE A 126 -10.92 15.44 -8.25
CA ILE A 126 -10.30 14.17 -7.90
C ILE A 126 -11.13 13.04 -8.52
N GLY A 127 -10.51 11.92 -8.91
CA GLY A 127 -11.22 10.78 -9.54
C GLY A 127 -12.14 10.03 -8.56
N ASP A 128 -13.07 9.21 -9.08
CA ASP A 128 -14.04 8.48 -8.24
C ASP A 128 -13.39 7.57 -7.18
N GLU A 129 -12.26 6.92 -7.51
CA GLU A 129 -11.51 6.07 -6.57
C GLU A 129 -10.85 6.88 -5.45
N GLU A 130 -10.32 8.06 -5.80
CA GLU A 130 -9.67 8.97 -4.87
C GLU A 130 -10.68 9.69 -3.96
N ASP A 131 -11.92 9.92 -4.43
CA ASP A 131 -13.04 10.38 -3.59
C ASP A 131 -13.43 9.33 -2.53
N GLU A 132 -13.40 8.04 -2.89
CA GLU A 132 -13.66 6.95 -1.94
C GLU A 132 -12.55 6.84 -0.88
N LEU A 133 -11.29 7.06 -1.27
CA LEU A 133 -10.17 7.19 -0.33
C LEU A 133 -10.42 8.34 0.67
N LEU A 134 -10.82 9.51 0.19
CA LEU A 134 -11.08 10.69 1.03
C LEU A 134 -12.18 10.45 2.07
N LYS A 135 -13.24 9.71 1.73
CA LYS A 135 -14.31 9.33 2.68
C LYS A 135 -13.79 8.49 3.84
N GLN A 136 -12.70 7.75 3.64
CA GLN A 136 -12.07 6.89 4.65
C GLN A 136 -10.88 7.54 5.37
N ARG A 137 -10.65 8.86 5.21
CA ARG A 137 -9.49 9.58 5.78
C ARG A 137 -9.23 9.25 7.25
N SER A 138 -10.26 9.33 8.11
CA SER A 138 -10.09 9.08 9.55
C SER A 138 -9.62 7.65 9.86
N ALA A 139 -10.07 6.65 9.08
CA ALA A 139 -9.62 5.27 9.22
C ALA A 139 -8.20 5.08 8.69
N TYR A 140 -7.80 5.78 7.63
CA TYR A 140 -6.42 5.80 7.15
C TYR A 140 -5.47 6.48 8.13
N GLU A 141 -5.85 7.61 8.75
CA GLU A 141 -5.02 8.26 9.78
C GLU A 141 -4.83 7.34 11.00
N ALA A 142 -5.85 6.56 11.37
CA ALA A 142 -5.70 5.53 12.41
C ALA A 142 -4.72 4.42 11.99
N LEU A 143 -4.71 4.02 10.71
CA LEU A 143 -3.73 3.07 10.18
C LEU A 143 -2.31 3.67 10.20
N PHE A 144 -2.14 4.92 9.74
CA PHE A 144 -0.84 5.59 9.73
C PHE A 144 -0.26 5.72 11.13
N SER A 145 -1.09 6.04 12.12
CA SER A 145 -0.69 6.14 13.52
C SER A 145 -0.14 4.81 14.07
N ILE A 146 -0.64 3.67 13.59
CA ILE A 146 -0.16 2.34 14.03
C ILE A 146 1.23 2.03 13.47
N VAL A 147 1.56 2.56 12.29
CA VAL A 147 2.82 2.25 11.58
C VAL A 147 3.70 3.49 11.40
N GLU A 148 3.52 4.50 12.25
CA GLU A 148 4.13 5.84 12.09
C GLU A 148 5.67 5.77 12.03
N GLU A 149 6.29 5.03 12.95
CA GLU A 149 7.74 4.88 13.01
C GLU A 149 8.30 4.21 11.73
N GLU A 150 7.62 3.17 11.24
CA GLU A 150 8.02 2.49 10.00
C GLU A 150 7.83 3.38 8.78
N LEU A 151 6.73 4.14 8.70
CA LEU A 151 6.50 5.10 7.62
C LEU A 151 7.53 6.23 7.62
N ALA A 152 7.89 6.74 8.80
CA ALA A 152 8.91 7.78 8.93
C ALA A 152 10.29 7.27 8.49
N ALA A 153 10.68 6.06 8.93
CA ALA A 153 11.92 5.42 8.51
C ALA A 153 11.92 5.14 6.99
N PHE A 154 10.80 4.65 6.46
CA PHE A 154 10.62 4.39 5.04
C PHE A 154 10.73 5.67 4.20
N TYR A 155 10.09 6.75 4.63
CA TYR A 155 10.15 8.03 3.94
C TYR A 155 11.57 8.62 3.97
N HIS A 156 12.25 8.52 5.12
CA HIS A 156 13.62 8.98 5.26
C HIS A 156 14.58 8.24 4.29
N ASP A 157 14.48 6.91 4.21
CA ASP A 157 15.26 6.11 3.26
C ASP A 157 14.95 6.47 1.81
N LYS A 158 13.67 6.62 1.44
CA LYS A 158 13.26 7.05 0.09
C LYS A 158 13.85 8.43 -0.27
N LYS A 159 13.74 9.40 0.64
CA LYS A 159 14.30 10.75 0.45
C LYS A 159 15.82 10.74 0.35
N SER A 160 16.51 9.98 1.20
CA SER A 160 17.98 9.85 1.19
C SER A 160 18.49 9.25 -0.13
N LYS A 161 17.83 8.19 -0.63
CA LYS A 161 18.15 7.59 -1.93
C LYS A 161 17.96 8.59 -3.06
N ALA A 162 16.86 9.34 -3.04
CA ALA A 162 16.61 10.36 -4.04
C ALA A 162 17.64 11.49 -4.00
N GLU A 163 18.05 11.93 -2.81
CA GLU A 163 19.12 12.91 -2.67
C GLU A 163 20.43 12.44 -3.29
N GLN A 164 20.82 11.20 -3.00
CA GLN A 164 22.05 10.61 -3.54
C GLN A 164 22.01 10.53 -5.07
N GLU A 165 20.93 10.00 -5.65
CA GLU A 165 20.79 9.90 -7.10
C GLU A 165 20.78 11.29 -7.80
N LEU A 166 20.09 12.28 -7.22
CA LEU A 166 20.12 13.65 -7.73
C LEU A 166 21.53 14.25 -7.69
N ARG A 167 22.26 14.00 -6.60
CA ARG A 167 23.63 14.48 -6.43
C ARG A 167 24.55 13.91 -7.49
N GLU A 168 24.49 12.61 -7.74
CA GLU A 168 25.28 11.94 -8.78
C GLU A 168 24.97 12.50 -10.18
N LEU A 169 23.68 12.70 -10.50
CA LEU A 169 23.26 13.27 -11.78
C LEU A 169 23.71 14.72 -11.95
N TYR A 170 23.51 15.58 -10.95
CA TYR A 170 23.90 16.98 -11.04
C TYR A 170 25.42 17.16 -11.03
N GLN A 171 26.17 16.41 -10.24
CA GLN A 171 27.64 16.45 -10.28
C GLN A 171 28.18 16.15 -11.68
N ARG A 172 27.52 15.28 -12.44
CA ARG A 172 27.94 14.92 -13.80
C ARG A 172 27.47 15.90 -14.88
N PHE A 173 26.22 16.37 -14.80
CA PHE A 173 25.58 17.09 -15.93
C PHE A 173 25.25 18.56 -15.64
N ALA A 174 25.13 18.97 -14.37
CA ALA A 174 24.79 20.33 -13.98
C ALA A 174 25.29 20.65 -12.55
N PRO A 175 26.62 20.80 -12.33
CA PRO A 175 27.20 20.92 -10.99
C PRO A 175 26.68 22.13 -10.20
N ASP A 176 26.30 23.20 -10.90
CA ASP A 176 25.68 24.41 -10.35
C ASP A 176 24.33 24.15 -9.65
N ARG A 177 23.70 23.00 -9.92
CA ARG A 177 22.43 22.59 -9.32
C ARG A 177 22.59 21.76 -8.04
N VAL A 178 23.78 21.26 -7.72
CA VAL A 178 24.00 20.47 -6.50
C VAL A 178 23.56 21.21 -5.22
N PRO A 179 23.83 22.51 -5.04
CA PRO A 179 23.37 23.24 -3.86
C PRO A 179 21.83 23.39 -3.77
N LYS A 180 21.09 23.16 -4.87
CA LYS A 180 19.63 23.31 -4.92
C LYS A 180 18.88 22.05 -4.49
N ILE A 181 19.57 20.91 -4.37
CA ILE A 181 18.97 19.62 -4.04
C ILE A 181 18.08 19.70 -2.79
N PRO A 182 18.51 20.29 -1.64
CA PRO A 182 17.67 20.35 -0.45
C PRO A 182 16.33 21.05 -0.72
N SER A 183 16.36 22.24 -1.34
CA SER A 183 15.14 23.00 -1.67
C SER A 183 14.23 22.28 -2.66
N GLN A 184 14.79 21.49 -3.59
CA GLN A 184 14.00 20.70 -4.52
C GLN A 184 13.33 19.51 -3.83
N LEU A 185 14.05 18.82 -2.93
CA LEU A 185 13.46 17.73 -2.16
C LEU A 185 12.36 18.21 -1.21
N GLU A 186 12.46 19.44 -0.69
CA GLU A 186 11.38 20.07 0.08
C GLU A 186 10.16 20.39 -0.80
N ALA A 187 10.37 20.99 -1.98
CA ALA A 187 9.29 21.32 -2.91
C ALA A 187 8.57 20.07 -3.49
N TYR A 188 9.29 18.95 -3.55
CA TYR A 188 8.79 17.65 -4.02
C TYR A 188 8.59 16.67 -2.87
N ALA A 189 8.32 17.14 -1.65
CA ALA A 189 8.01 16.27 -0.52
C ALA A 189 6.91 15.26 -0.90
N TYR A 190 7.17 13.98 -0.61
CA TYR A 190 6.33 12.82 -0.96
C TYR A 190 6.20 12.53 -2.47
N ARG A 191 6.93 13.25 -3.32
CA ARG A 191 6.97 13.13 -4.79
C ARG A 191 8.41 13.16 -5.32
N GLU A 192 9.36 12.68 -4.53
CA GLU A 192 10.78 12.71 -4.85
C GLU A 192 11.12 11.86 -6.11
N ASP A 193 10.35 10.81 -6.36
CA ASP A 193 10.41 10.00 -7.59
C ASP A 193 10.03 10.81 -8.84
N VAL A 194 8.99 11.64 -8.77
CA VAL A 194 8.62 12.54 -9.87
C VAL A 194 9.76 13.51 -10.21
N LEU A 195 10.42 14.05 -9.17
CA LEU A 195 11.60 14.90 -9.36
C LEU A 195 12.74 14.11 -10.02
N LEU A 196 13.11 12.95 -9.48
CA LEU A 196 14.15 12.09 -10.03
C LEU A 196 13.90 11.74 -11.49
N ASP A 197 12.69 11.29 -11.82
CA ASP A 197 12.33 10.90 -13.18
C ASP A 197 12.40 12.07 -14.15
N SER A 198 11.99 13.27 -13.72
CA SER A 198 12.11 14.48 -14.54
C SER A 198 13.59 14.84 -14.82
N VAL A 199 14.46 14.67 -13.83
CA VAL A 199 15.90 14.92 -13.94
C VAL A 199 16.57 13.86 -14.82
N LYS A 200 16.27 12.58 -14.59
CA LYS A 200 16.75 11.46 -15.42
C LYS A 200 16.36 11.66 -16.88
N LYS A 201 15.09 11.97 -17.16
CA LYS A 201 14.63 12.29 -18.53
C LYS A 201 15.40 13.45 -19.13
N LYS A 202 15.67 14.51 -18.36
CA LYS A 202 16.39 15.69 -18.87
C LYS A 202 17.84 15.41 -19.25
N TYR A 203 18.58 14.65 -18.43
CA TYR A 203 20.04 14.50 -18.57
C TYR A 203 20.50 13.17 -19.15
N ILE A 204 19.70 12.11 -19.01
CA ILE A 204 20.02 10.79 -19.55
C ILE A 204 19.43 10.64 -20.96
N ALA A 205 18.21 11.12 -21.22
CA ALA A 205 17.65 11.04 -22.58
C ALA A 205 18.41 11.95 -23.58
N SER A 206 19.04 13.03 -23.10
CA SER A 206 19.90 13.89 -23.91
C SER A 206 21.20 13.21 -24.36
N LEU A 207 21.61 12.10 -23.73
CA LEU A 207 22.78 11.31 -24.15
C LEU A 207 22.47 10.30 -25.26
N LEU A 208 21.21 9.95 -25.49
CA LEU A 208 20.79 8.98 -26.51
C LEU A 208 20.40 9.64 -27.85
N THR A 209 20.45 10.96 -27.92
CA THR A 209 20.15 11.78 -29.10
C THR A 209 21.38 12.54 -29.63
N MET A 210 22.56 12.31 -29.04
CA MET A 210 23.87 12.72 -29.55
C MET A 210 24.61 11.50 -30.10
#